data_AF-A0A4R4VDF2-F1
#
_entry.id   AF-A0A4R4VDF2-F1
#
_cell.length_a   1.000
_cell.length_b   1.000
_cell.length_c   1.000
_cell.angle_alpha   90.00
_cell.angle_beta   90.00
_cell.angle_gamma   90.00
#
_symmetry.space_group_name_H-M   'P 1'
#
loop_
_entity.id
_entity.type
_entity.pdbx_description
1 polymer ?
#
loop_
_entity_poly.entity_id
_entity_poly.type
_entity_poly.pdbx_seq_one_letter_code
_entity_poly.pdbx_strand_id
1 'polypeptide(L)'
;MTEIVRELAPELLAKLGIGPVSAAQALVSWSHHGRCRNEAAFAALAGASPLEASSGRTIRHRLNRGGDRALNCALHAIVLTRWRSCPRTHTYIHRRRAEGRSDREIRRMLKRYVARELFRTLTATNPPRETPTAP
;
A
#
# COMPACT_ATOMS: atom_id res chain seq x y z
N MET A 1 15.01 -12.06 -9.08
CA MET A 1 13.99 -11.10 -8.59
C MET A 1 14.58 -10.04 -7.66
N THR A 2 15.37 -10.40 -6.66
CA THR A 2 15.99 -9.44 -5.73
C THR A 2 16.88 -8.39 -6.41
N GLU A 3 17.70 -8.79 -7.38
CA GLU A 3 18.62 -7.87 -8.09
C GLU A 3 17.88 -6.77 -8.86
N ILE A 4 16.90 -7.16 -9.69
CA ILE A 4 16.06 -6.22 -10.46
C ILE A 4 15.36 -5.20 -9.53
N VAL A 5 14.83 -5.66 -8.39
CA VAL A 5 14.17 -4.76 -7.44
C VAL A 5 15.16 -3.82 -6.76
N ARG A 6 16.38 -4.29 -6.45
CA ARG A 6 17.44 -3.43 -5.88
C ARG A 6 17.85 -2.34 -6.85
N GLU A 7 17.86 -2.61 -8.14
CA GLU A 7 18.17 -1.62 -9.17
C GLU A 7 17.04 -0.60 -9.34
N LEU A 8 15.79 -1.06 -9.39
CA LEU A 8 14.64 -0.19 -9.70
C LEU A 8 14.05 0.55 -8.50
N ALA A 9 14.08 -0.04 -7.30
CA ALA A 9 13.48 0.54 -6.10
C ALA A 9 14.15 0.04 -4.80
N PRO A 10 15.43 0.37 -4.56
CA PRO A 10 16.15 -0.05 -3.36
C PRO A 10 15.48 0.46 -2.07
N GLU A 11 14.84 1.62 -2.08
CA GLU A 11 14.17 2.22 -0.92
C GLU A 11 12.95 1.41 -0.47
N LEU A 12 12.35 0.61 -1.36
CA LEU A 12 11.28 -0.31 -0.96
C LEU A 12 11.81 -1.43 -0.09
N LEU A 13 12.98 -1.98 -0.41
CA LEU A 13 13.58 -3.08 0.34
C LEU A 13 14.12 -2.65 1.70
N ALA A 14 14.42 -1.36 1.88
CA ALA A 14 14.79 -0.79 3.17
C ALA A 14 13.62 -0.73 4.17
N LYS A 15 12.38 -0.92 3.71
CA LYS A 15 11.19 -0.81 4.57
C LYS A 15 10.79 -2.16 5.15
N LEU A 16 10.52 -2.15 6.45
CA LEU A 16 10.11 -3.35 7.18
C LEU A 16 8.91 -4.06 6.53
N GLY A 17 9.06 -5.36 6.32
CA GLY A 17 8.03 -6.24 5.77
C GLY A 17 7.89 -6.20 4.26
N ILE A 18 8.67 -5.38 3.55
CA ILE A 18 8.68 -5.33 2.08
C ILE A 18 9.83 -6.20 1.58
N GLY A 19 9.49 -7.43 1.16
CA GLY A 19 10.44 -8.33 0.52
C GLY A 19 10.46 -8.17 -1.01
N PRO A 20 11.44 -8.80 -1.70
CA PRO A 20 11.59 -8.69 -3.15
C PRO A 20 10.34 -9.02 -3.96
N VAL A 21 9.59 -10.05 -3.57
CA VAL A 21 8.34 -10.46 -4.26
C VAL A 21 7.27 -9.36 -4.14
N SER A 22 7.04 -8.84 -2.93
CA SER A 22 6.03 -7.80 -2.70
C SER A 22 6.43 -6.47 -3.35
N ALA A 23 7.73 -6.14 -3.36
CA ALA A 23 8.26 -4.98 -4.03
C ALA A 23 8.14 -5.09 -5.56
N ALA A 24 8.51 -6.23 -6.14
CA ALA A 24 8.33 -6.49 -7.57
C ALA A 24 6.86 -6.39 -7.99
N GLN A 25 5.95 -6.98 -7.22
CA GLN A 25 4.52 -6.85 -7.49
C GLN A 25 4.05 -5.39 -7.42
N ALA A 26 4.51 -4.62 -6.42
CA ALA A 26 4.19 -3.20 -6.29
C ALA A 26 4.71 -2.39 -7.50
N LEU A 27 5.93 -2.68 -7.96
CA LEU A 27 6.52 -2.09 -9.16
C LEU A 27 5.70 -2.40 -10.41
N VAL A 28 5.31 -3.65 -10.64
CA VAL A 28 4.49 -4.06 -11.80
C VAL A 28 3.12 -3.37 -11.78
N SER A 29 2.45 -3.36 -10.63
CA SER A 29 1.13 -2.74 -10.48
C SER A 29 1.18 -1.21 -10.52
N TRP A 30 2.31 -0.58 -10.16
CA TRP A 30 2.50 0.87 -10.30
C TRP A 30 2.96 1.24 -11.73
N SER A 31 3.76 0.40 -12.38
CA SER A 31 4.34 0.54 -13.72
C SER A 31 5.27 1.73 -13.92
N HIS A 32 4.74 2.95 -13.97
CA HIS A 32 5.50 4.16 -14.30
C HIS A 32 4.88 5.41 -13.66
N HIS A 33 5.66 6.47 -13.59
CA HIS A 33 5.21 7.76 -13.06
C HIS A 33 4.02 8.28 -13.89
N GLY A 34 2.95 8.71 -13.23
CA GLY A 34 1.74 9.23 -13.88
C GLY A 34 0.61 8.21 -14.10
N ARG A 35 0.87 6.89 -14.12
CA ARG A 35 -0.21 5.87 -14.24
C ARG A 35 -1.26 6.03 -13.16
N CYS A 36 -0.82 6.19 -11.91
CA CYS A 36 -1.69 6.50 -10.79
C CYS A 36 -1.57 7.99 -10.45
N ARG A 37 -2.65 8.75 -10.71
CA ARG A 37 -2.71 10.20 -10.46
C ARG A 37 -2.45 10.62 -9.01
N ASN A 38 -2.69 9.75 -8.04
CA ASN A 38 -2.43 10.00 -6.63
C ASN A 38 -2.46 8.70 -5.80
N GLU A 39 -2.10 8.82 -4.52
CA GLU A 39 -2.15 7.73 -3.53
C GLU A 39 -3.52 7.04 -3.46
N ALA A 40 -4.61 7.81 -3.62
CA ALA A 40 -5.96 7.27 -3.52
C ALA A 40 -6.31 6.39 -4.71
N ALA A 41 -5.89 6.76 -5.91
CA ALA A 41 -6.00 5.95 -7.11
C ALA A 41 -5.18 4.65 -6.98
N PHE A 42 -3.95 4.73 -6.48
CA PHE A 42 -3.11 3.54 -6.28
C PHE A 42 -3.73 2.55 -5.26
N ALA A 43 -4.25 3.07 -4.15
CA ALA A 43 -4.93 2.22 -3.18
C ALA A 43 -6.29 1.71 -3.66
N ALA A 44 -6.99 2.42 -4.56
CA ALA A 44 -8.18 1.90 -5.23
C ALA A 44 -7.79 0.75 -6.19
N LEU A 45 -6.71 0.92 -6.97
CA LEU A 45 -6.12 -0.14 -7.79
C LEU A 45 -5.76 -1.37 -6.94
N ALA A 46 -5.23 -1.18 -5.74
CA ALA A 46 -4.87 -2.27 -4.83
C ALA A 46 -6.08 -2.91 -4.09
N GLY A 47 -7.31 -2.46 -4.33
CA GLY A 47 -8.47 -2.90 -3.54
C GLY A 47 -8.40 -2.52 -2.04
N ALA A 48 -7.58 -1.53 -1.70
CA ALA A 48 -7.35 -1.03 -0.35
C ALA A 48 -8.04 0.35 -0.10
N SER A 49 -8.82 0.86 -1.06
CA SER A 49 -9.64 2.04 -0.85
C SER A 49 -10.80 1.74 0.12
N PRO A 50 -11.10 2.65 1.06
CA PRO A 50 -12.32 2.55 1.84
C PRO A 50 -13.54 2.66 0.93
N LEU A 51 -14.48 1.74 1.07
CA LEU A 51 -15.81 1.82 0.44
C LEU A 51 -16.83 1.92 1.55
N GLU A 52 -17.65 2.97 1.56
CA GLU A 52 -18.70 3.11 2.56
C GLU A 52 -19.71 1.95 2.46
N ALA A 53 -20.15 1.47 3.63
CA ALA A 53 -21.10 0.38 3.78
C ALA A 53 -22.35 0.80 4.56
N SER A 54 -22.50 2.10 4.82
CA SER A 54 -23.51 2.64 5.73
C SER A 54 -24.11 3.91 5.14
N SER A 55 -25.44 3.99 5.11
CA SER A 55 -26.22 5.20 4.78
C SER A 55 -26.67 5.98 6.02
N GLY A 56 -26.22 5.61 7.23
CA GLY A 56 -26.64 6.19 8.51
C GLY A 56 -25.48 6.57 9.45
N ARG A 57 -25.79 6.83 10.74
CA ARG A 57 -24.86 7.42 11.75
C ARG A 57 -23.61 6.60 12.10
N THR A 58 -23.47 5.37 11.59
CA THR A 58 -22.34 4.48 11.87
C THR A 58 -21.48 4.31 10.62
N ILE A 59 -20.29 4.93 10.56
CA ILE A 59 -19.39 4.82 9.40
C ILE A 59 -18.65 3.47 9.45
N ARG A 60 -19.13 2.50 8.66
CA ARG A 60 -18.43 1.22 8.41
C ARG A 60 -17.99 1.15 6.96
N HIS A 61 -16.84 0.53 6.74
CA HIS A 61 -16.27 0.35 5.40
C HIS A 61 -16.33 -1.12 4.96
N ARG A 62 -16.91 -1.37 3.78
CA ARG A 62 -16.91 -2.70 3.16
C ARG A 62 -15.57 -2.98 2.48
N LEU A 63 -15.32 -4.26 2.23
CA LEU A 63 -14.17 -4.71 1.44
C LEU A 63 -14.35 -4.29 -0.02
N ASN A 64 -13.35 -3.61 -0.59
CA ASN A 64 -13.26 -3.44 -2.03
C ASN A 64 -12.82 -4.77 -2.67
N ARG A 65 -13.69 -5.36 -3.50
CA ARG A 65 -13.42 -6.59 -4.25
C ARG A 65 -12.85 -6.31 -5.65
N GLY A 66 -12.87 -5.07 -6.09
CA GLY A 66 -12.23 -4.64 -7.34
C GLY A 66 -10.72 -4.45 -7.16
N GLY A 67 -10.03 -4.31 -8.28
CA GLY A 67 -8.59 -4.02 -8.32
C GLY A 67 -7.70 -5.24 -8.49
N ASP A 68 -6.41 -4.97 -8.45
CA ASP A 68 -5.32 -5.93 -8.60
C ASP A 68 -5.20 -6.83 -7.35
N ARG A 69 -5.57 -8.10 -7.52
CA ARG A 69 -5.52 -9.10 -6.45
C ARG A 69 -4.10 -9.46 -6.04
N ALA A 70 -3.15 -9.45 -6.97
CA ALA A 70 -1.76 -9.73 -6.66
C ALA A 70 -1.16 -8.59 -5.82
N LEU A 71 -1.45 -7.33 -6.16
CA LEU A 71 -1.07 -6.18 -5.34
C LEU A 71 -1.70 -6.25 -3.94
N ASN A 72 -2.99 -6.59 -3.85
CA ASN A 72 -3.65 -6.74 -2.55
C ASN A 72 -3.06 -7.88 -1.70
N CYS A 73 -2.61 -8.96 -2.33
CA CYS A 73 -1.88 -10.05 -1.68
C CYS A 73 -0.52 -9.58 -1.17
N ALA A 74 0.23 -8.82 -1.97
CA ALA A 74 1.49 -8.20 -1.53
C ALA A 74 1.29 -7.28 -0.32
N LEU A 75 0.27 -6.39 -0.36
CA LEU A 75 -0.11 -5.58 0.79
C LEU A 75 -0.46 -6.44 2.01
N HIS A 76 -1.13 -7.57 1.81
CA HIS A 76 -1.48 -8.46 2.91
C HIS A 76 -0.24 -9.06 3.58
N ALA A 77 0.72 -9.55 2.79
CA ALA A 77 1.96 -10.13 3.29
C ALA A 77 2.80 -9.11 4.07
N ILE A 78 2.93 -7.89 3.55
CA ILE A 78 3.61 -6.78 4.24
C ILE A 78 2.95 -6.49 5.58
N VAL A 79 1.61 -6.36 5.60
CA VAL A 79 0.86 -6.10 6.83
C VAL A 79 1.00 -7.25 7.82
N LEU A 80 0.97 -8.51 7.38
CA LEU A 80 1.12 -9.67 8.26
C LEU A 80 2.50 -9.68 8.94
N THR A 81 3.54 -9.37 8.17
CA THR A 81 4.91 -9.26 8.69
C THR A 81 5.00 -8.16 9.74
N ARG A 82 4.49 -6.96 9.43
CA ARG A 82 4.46 -5.84 10.39
C ARG A 82 3.60 -6.13 11.61
N TRP A 83 2.50 -6.87 11.44
CA TRP A 83 1.65 -7.28 12.55
C TRP A 83 2.38 -8.20 13.52
N ARG A 84 3.33 -9.02 13.06
CA ARG A 84 4.09 -9.92 13.92
C ARG A 84 5.24 -9.22 14.65
N SER A 85 5.96 -8.33 13.97
CA SER A 85 7.28 -7.89 14.45
C SER A 85 7.51 -6.38 14.50
N CYS A 86 6.55 -5.52 14.11
CA CYS A 86 6.75 -4.08 14.08
C CYS A 86 6.15 -3.39 15.33
N PRO A 87 6.96 -2.86 16.26
CA PRO A 87 6.45 -2.20 17.47
C PRO A 87 5.51 -1.04 17.16
N ARG A 88 5.85 -0.21 16.16
CA ARG A 88 4.98 0.90 15.68
C ARG A 88 3.60 0.39 15.23
N THR A 89 3.56 -0.77 14.58
CA THR A 89 2.30 -1.37 14.13
C THR A 89 1.51 -1.93 15.30
N HIS A 90 2.17 -2.52 16.30
CA HIS A 90 1.52 -2.96 17.54
C HIS A 90 0.88 -1.80 18.29
N THR A 91 1.60 -0.69 18.51
CA THR A 91 1.03 0.51 19.14
C THR A 91 -0.22 1.00 18.42
N TYR A 92 -0.19 1.01 17.08
CA TYR A 92 -1.36 1.36 16.28
C TYR A 92 -2.53 0.38 16.46
N ILE A 93 -2.25 -0.93 16.45
CA ILE A 93 -3.25 -1.98 16.64
C ILE A 93 -3.89 -1.85 18.02
N HIS A 94 -3.10 -1.71 19.09
CA HIS A 94 -3.61 -1.55 20.45
C HIS A 94 -4.52 -0.32 20.58
N ARG A 95 -4.08 0.84 20.05
CA ARG A 95 -4.91 2.04 20.04
C ARG A 95 -6.23 1.82 19.30
N ARG A 96 -6.20 1.22 18.11
CA ARG A 96 -7.44 0.98 17.33
C ARG A 96 -8.36 -0.05 17.97
N ARG A 97 -7.82 -1.07 18.65
CA ARG A 97 -8.62 -2.01 19.43
C ARG A 97 -9.32 -1.32 20.61
N ALA A 98 -8.62 -0.41 21.30
CA ALA A 98 -9.21 0.40 22.38
C ALA A 98 -10.34 1.31 21.86
N GLU A 99 -10.28 1.77 20.61
CA GLU A 99 -11.37 2.49 19.92
C GLU A 99 -12.53 1.57 19.46
N GLY A 100 -12.52 0.29 19.82
CA GLY A 100 -13.57 -0.68 19.45
C GLY A 100 -13.51 -1.19 18.01
N ARG A 101 -12.40 -1.01 17.30
CA ARG A 101 -12.23 -1.53 15.93
C ARG A 101 -11.89 -3.01 15.94
N SER A 102 -12.52 -3.77 15.05
CA SER A 102 -12.17 -5.17 14.83
C SER A 102 -10.81 -5.32 14.14
N ASP A 103 -10.11 -6.43 14.38
CA ASP A 103 -8.85 -6.75 13.70
C ASP A 103 -8.95 -6.71 12.17
N ARG A 104 -10.13 -7.06 11.64
CA ARG A 104 -10.41 -6.99 10.20
C ARG A 104 -10.44 -5.54 9.69
N GLU A 105 -11.00 -4.61 10.44
CA GLU A 105 -10.97 -3.17 10.11
C GLU A 105 -9.55 -2.62 10.24
N ILE A 106 -8.85 -2.95 11.32
CA ILE A 106 -7.47 -2.50 11.56
C ILE A 106 -6.56 -2.96 10.41
N ARG A 107 -6.67 -4.23 9.99
CA ARG A 107 -5.90 -4.76 8.87
C ARG A 107 -6.18 -4.02 7.55
N ARG A 108 -7.43 -3.62 7.29
CA ARG A 108 -7.77 -2.80 6.11
C ARG A 108 -7.14 -1.42 6.20
N MET A 109 -7.18 -0.77 7.37
CA MET A 109 -6.51 0.51 7.58
C MET A 109 -5.00 0.39 7.34
N LEU A 110 -4.37 -0.66 7.89
CA LEU A 110 -2.94 -0.93 7.66
C LEU A 110 -2.62 -1.15 6.18
N LYS A 111 -3.44 -1.91 5.43
CA LYS A 111 -3.26 -2.05 3.98
C LYS A 111 -3.32 -0.70 3.25
N ARG A 112 -4.23 0.19 3.66
CA ARG A 112 -4.31 1.55 3.10
C ARG A 112 -3.05 2.38 3.39
N TYR A 113 -2.49 2.28 4.61
CA TYR A 113 -1.23 2.95 4.93
C TYR A 113 -0.05 2.39 4.14
N VAL A 114 0.05 1.06 4.00
CA VAL A 114 1.10 0.43 3.20
C VAL A 114 0.97 0.84 1.73
N ALA A 115 -0.23 0.85 1.16
CA ALA A 115 -0.44 1.30 -0.23
C ALA A 115 0.02 2.75 -0.44
N ARG A 116 -0.29 3.65 0.52
CA ARG A 116 0.21 5.03 0.51
C ARG A 116 1.74 5.09 0.58
N GLU A 117 2.35 4.33 1.48
CA GLU A 117 3.80 4.29 1.64
C GLU A 117 4.50 3.78 0.38
N LEU A 118 3.98 2.71 -0.23
CA LEU A 118 4.49 2.18 -1.50
C LEU A 118 4.40 3.23 -2.61
N PHE A 119 3.23 3.86 -2.80
CA PHE A 119 3.05 4.89 -3.82
C PHE A 119 4.05 6.04 -3.64
N ARG A 120 4.16 6.60 -2.43
CA ARG A 120 5.09 7.70 -2.16
C ARG A 120 6.54 7.33 -2.46
N THR A 121 6.92 6.11 -2.10
CA THR A 121 8.30 5.65 -2.30
C THR A 121 8.57 5.46 -3.79
N LEU A 122 7.69 4.76 -4.50
CA LEU A 122 7.83 4.54 -5.94
C LEU A 122 7.86 5.85 -6.74
N THR A 123 6.99 6.80 -6.41
CA THR A 123 6.96 8.11 -7.05
C THR A 123 8.19 8.95 -6.73
N ALA A 124 8.76 8.83 -5.52
CA ALA A 124 9.99 9.54 -5.15
C ALA A 124 11.24 8.92 -5.80
N THR A 125 11.31 7.59 -5.88
CA THR A 125 12.43 6.87 -6.49
C THR A 125 12.45 7.03 -8.02
N ASN A 126 11.28 7.11 -8.66
CA ASN A 126 11.18 7.24 -10.11
C ASN A 126 10.46 8.54 -10.48
N PRO A 127 11.15 9.70 -10.43
CA PRO A 127 10.59 10.98 -10.83
C PRO A 127 10.17 10.96 -12.30
N PRO A 128 9.25 11.86 -12.72
CA PRO A 128 8.87 11.95 -14.12
C PRO A 128 10.13 12.20 -14.95
N ARG A 129 10.30 11.43 -16.03
CA ARG A 129 11.34 11.72 -17.01
C ARG A 129 11.02 13.08 -17.60
N GLU A 130 11.91 14.05 -17.44
CA GLU A 130 11.80 15.32 -18.13
C GLU A 130 11.75 15.01 -19.63
N THR A 131 10.62 15.32 -20.26
CA THR A 131 10.56 15.41 -21.71
C THR A 131 11.44 16.60 -22.10
N PRO A 132 12.53 16.42 -22.86
CA PRO A 132 13.32 17.55 -23.32
C PRO A 132 12.39 18.47 -24.10
N THR A 133 12.21 19.69 -23.59
CA THR A 133 11.49 20.75 -24.28
C THR A 133 12.21 20.98 -25.60
N ALA A 134 11.57 20.65 -26.72
CA ALA A 134 12.14 20.92 -28.03
C ALA A 134 12.37 22.44 -28.19
N PRO A 135 13.50 22.85 -28.82
CA PRO A 135 13.86 24.26 -29.00
C PRO A 135 12.88 25.02 -29.90
#